data_AF-M2UU59-F1
#
_entry.id   AF-M2UU59-F1
#
_cell.length_a   1.000
_cell.length_b   1.000
_cell.length_c   1.000
_cell.angle_alpha   90.00
_cell.angle_beta   90.00
_cell.angle_gamma   90.00
#
_symmetry.space_group_name_H-M   'P 1'
#
loop_
_entity.id
_entity.type
_entity.pdbx_description
1 polymer ?
#
loop_
_entity_poly.entity_id
_entity_poly.type
_entity_poly.pdbx_seq_one_letter_code
_entity_poly.pdbx_strand_id
1 'polypeptide(L)'
;MQLYSNRCTDDLSQSQDLARLTRPYTLLITIPTETGSATTTSYWAPPGFQPHHFQLHTTLKPAQIQLVQCHEDHGIVRIAAREPDFASFFRQKLDHLQTSSHDVKMVSKLATNLWCHEMNEGVELHVFSILVFGDESGNLVPEGCSLLWKWAKEQSQYRKSGVWDHRLAQVLVDAEWTAGKDVAILAKGVDEEEYERVAKGAIKS
;
A
#
# COMPACT_ATOMS: atom_id res chain seq x y z
N MET A 1 -8.39 5.01 48.74
CA MET A 1 -8.36 3.55 48.48
C MET A 1 -8.61 3.37 46.98
N GLN A 2 -7.55 2.96 46.26
CA GLN A 2 -7.42 2.53 44.86
C GLN A 2 -8.29 3.17 43.74
N LEU A 3 -7.65 4.02 42.93
CA LEU A 3 -7.95 4.20 41.51
C LEU A 3 -7.04 3.22 40.74
N TYR A 4 -7.60 2.18 40.13
CA TYR A 4 -6.84 1.33 39.20
C TYR A 4 -6.69 2.06 37.87
N SER A 5 -5.45 2.38 37.53
CA SER A 5 -5.03 2.87 36.22
C SER A 5 -4.92 1.69 35.26
N ASN A 6 -5.86 1.60 34.31
CA ASN A 6 -5.72 0.73 33.13
C ASN A 6 -4.76 1.41 32.14
N ARG A 7 -3.47 1.12 32.25
CA ARG A 7 -2.45 1.44 31.23
C ARG A 7 -1.41 0.34 31.21
N CYS A 8 -1.67 -0.75 30.49
CA CYS A 8 -0.64 -1.73 30.11
C CYS A 8 -1.18 -2.75 29.08
N THR A 9 -1.78 -2.29 27.99
CA THR A 9 -2.15 -3.19 26.87
C THR A 9 -1.66 -2.70 25.50
N ASP A 10 -1.35 -1.41 25.34
CA ASP A 10 -0.98 -0.87 24.02
C ASP A 10 0.47 -1.14 23.60
N ASP A 11 1.41 -1.32 24.53
CA ASP A 11 2.82 -1.57 24.17
C ASP A 11 3.07 -3.00 23.65
N LEU A 12 2.23 -3.97 24.06
CA LEU A 12 2.44 -5.37 23.71
C LEU A 12 1.94 -5.72 22.30
N SER A 13 0.85 -5.10 21.84
CA SER A 13 0.31 -5.34 20.50
C SER A 13 1.21 -4.77 19.40
N GLN A 14 1.85 -3.63 19.65
CA GLN A 14 2.75 -2.95 18.71
C GLN A 14 3.95 -3.82 18.35
N SER A 15 4.58 -4.45 19.34
CA SER A 15 5.73 -5.34 19.11
C SER A 15 5.32 -6.65 18.43
N GLN A 16 4.06 -7.07 18.53
CA GLN A 16 3.59 -8.34 17.95
C GLN A 16 3.23 -8.21 16.48
N ASP A 17 2.56 -7.12 16.07
CA ASP A 17 2.17 -6.91 14.67
C ASP A 17 3.40 -6.88 13.77
N LEU A 18 4.44 -6.17 14.20
CA LEU A 18 5.69 -6.01 13.45
C LEU A 18 6.57 -7.26 13.44
N ALA A 19 6.52 -8.06 14.51
CA ALA A 19 7.18 -9.36 14.55
C ALA A 19 6.50 -10.39 13.62
N ARG A 20 5.23 -10.17 13.26
CA ARG A 20 4.45 -11.09 12.42
C ARG A 20 4.37 -10.64 10.96
N LEU A 21 4.21 -9.34 10.72
CA LEU A 21 4.03 -8.76 9.40
C LEU A 21 5.38 -8.30 8.86
N THR A 22 6.17 -9.26 8.38
CA THR A 22 7.56 -9.06 7.96
C THR A 22 7.73 -9.18 6.45
N ARG A 23 6.76 -9.78 5.75
CA ARG A 23 6.92 -10.10 4.33
C ARG A 23 6.67 -8.86 3.46
N PRO A 24 7.64 -8.43 2.64
CA PRO A 24 7.49 -7.25 1.80
C PRO A 24 6.64 -7.53 0.57
N TYR A 25 5.78 -6.56 0.23
CA TYR A 25 4.99 -6.53 -0.99
C TYR A 25 5.08 -5.14 -1.63
N THR A 26 5.27 -5.10 -2.95
CA THR A 26 5.35 -3.84 -3.70
C THR A 26 3.97 -3.44 -4.21
N LEU A 27 3.50 -2.27 -3.78
CA LEU A 27 2.33 -1.62 -4.36
C LEU A 27 2.77 -0.57 -5.39
N LEU A 28 2.14 -0.59 -6.56
CA LEU A 28 2.30 0.46 -7.56
C LEU A 28 1.21 1.51 -7.33
N ILE A 29 1.60 2.77 -7.25
CA ILE A 29 0.67 3.89 -7.10
C ILE A 29 0.75 4.76 -8.35
N THR A 30 -0.40 5.06 -8.95
CA THR A 30 -0.51 5.95 -10.10
C THR A 30 -1.46 7.10 -9.80
N ILE A 31 -1.01 8.30 -10.13
CA ILE A 31 -1.77 9.55 -9.93
C ILE A 31 -1.84 10.25 -11.29
N PRO A 32 -3.04 10.39 -11.88
CA PRO A 32 -3.19 11.21 -13.08
C PRO A 32 -2.82 12.65 -12.78
N THR A 33 -2.08 13.29 -13.69
CA THR A 33 -1.68 14.71 -13.52
C THR A 33 -2.87 15.65 -13.67
N GLU A 34 -3.95 15.19 -14.32
CA GLU A 34 -5.22 15.90 -14.37
C GLU A 34 -5.85 16.04 -12.97
N THR A 35 -6.14 17.29 -12.60
CA THR A 35 -6.68 17.62 -11.28
C THR A 35 -8.04 16.95 -11.03
N GLY A 36 -8.18 16.31 -9.87
CA GLY A 36 -9.45 15.71 -9.42
C GLY A 36 -9.59 14.22 -9.72
N SER A 37 -8.65 13.64 -10.45
CA SER A 37 -8.61 12.19 -10.68
C SER A 37 -8.18 11.43 -9.43
N ALA A 38 -8.73 10.23 -9.23
CA ALA A 38 -8.41 9.38 -8.09
C ALA A 38 -7.01 8.75 -8.22
N THR A 39 -6.31 8.66 -7.10
CA THR A 39 -5.06 7.91 -6.98
C THR A 39 -5.36 6.43 -6.95
N THR A 40 -4.74 5.69 -7.86
CA THR A 40 -4.92 4.25 -7.97
C THR A 40 -3.74 3.53 -7.33
N THR A 41 -3.99 2.61 -6.41
CA THR A 41 -2.98 1.73 -5.80
C THR A 41 -3.26 0.31 -6.24
N SER A 42 -2.30 -0.33 -6.90
CA SER A 42 -2.46 -1.65 -7.50
C SER A 42 -1.43 -2.65 -6.97
N TYR A 43 -1.86 -3.90 -6.89
CA TYR A 43 -1.09 -5.05 -6.47
C TYR A 43 -1.34 -6.20 -7.43
N TRP A 44 -0.28 -6.86 -7.91
CA TRP A 44 -0.37 -8.04 -8.76
C TRP A 44 0.32 -9.23 -8.11
N ALA A 45 -0.44 -10.22 -7.70
CA ALA A 45 0.09 -11.45 -7.13
C ALA A 45 0.74 -12.33 -8.21
N PRO A 46 1.76 -13.13 -7.87
CA PRO A 46 2.34 -14.07 -8.82
C PRO A 46 1.34 -15.19 -9.21
N PRO A 47 1.60 -15.90 -10.32
CA PRO A 47 0.80 -17.05 -10.72
C PRO A 47 0.73 -18.08 -9.57
N GLY A 48 -0.48 -18.50 -9.21
CA GLY A 48 -0.73 -19.44 -8.11
C GLY A 48 -1.43 -18.85 -6.89
N PHE A 49 -1.59 -17.52 -6.81
CA PHE A 49 -2.36 -16.85 -5.76
C PHE A 49 -3.66 -16.26 -6.28
N GLN A 50 -4.71 -16.29 -5.46
CA GLN A 50 -5.96 -15.55 -5.70
C GLN A 50 -6.20 -14.53 -4.57
N PRO A 51 -6.72 -13.33 -4.89
CA PRO A 51 -6.88 -12.78 -6.24
C PRO A 51 -5.53 -12.44 -6.88
N HIS A 52 -5.45 -12.56 -8.21
CA HIS A 52 -4.24 -12.19 -8.98
C HIS A 52 -3.97 -10.69 -9.03
N HIS A 53 -5.00 -9.87 -8.84
CA HIS A 53 -4.89 -8.42 -8.87
C HIS A 53 -5.85 -7.81 -7.85
N PHE A 54 -5.37 -6.78 -7.17
CA PHE A 54 -6.16 -5.96 -6.27
C PHE A 54 -5.88 -4.49 -6.56
N GLN A 55 -6.91 -3.66 -6.46
CA GLN A 55 -6.83 -2.24 -6.74
C GLN A 55 -7.65 -1.43 -5.74
N LEU A 56 -7.07 -0.32 -5.30
CA LEU A 56 -7.72 0.69 -4.47
C LEU A 56 -7.75 2.02 -5.20
N HIS A 57 -8.89 2.68 -5.12
CA HIS A 57 -9.03 4.09 -5.49
C HIS A 57 -9.04 4.93 -4.22
N THR A 58 -8.15 5.89 -4.16
CA THR A 58 -7.92 6.74 -2.98
C THR A 58 -7.75 8.20 -3.38
N THR A 59 -7.69 9.07 -2.38
CA THR A 59 -7.37 10.49 -2.54
C THR A 59 -5.94 10.82 -2.11
N LEU A 60 -5.06 9.82 -2.12
CA LEU A 60 -3.66 9.97 -1.71
C LEU A 60 -2.93 10.99 -2.57
N LYS A 61 -2.23 11.91 -1.92
CA LYS A 61 -1.37 12.91 -2.59
C LYS A 61 0.07 12.43 -2.64
N PRO A 62 0.89 12.91 -3.59
CA PRO A 62 2.33 12.65 -3.62
C PRO A 62 3.02 12.84 -2.27
N ALA A 63 2.71 13.94 -1.56
CA ALA A 63 3.30 14.24 -0.26
C ALA A 63 3.02 13.16 0.81
N GLN A 64 1.88 12.49 0.74
CA GLN A 64 1.50 11.42 1.68
C GLN A 64 2.21 10.11 1.36
N ILE A 65 2.43 9.82 0.07
CA ILE A 65 3.21 8.66 -0.37
C ILE A 65 4.66 8.79 0.08
N GLN A 66 5.21 10.00 0.01
CA GLN A 66 6.58 10.34 0.43
C GLN A 66 6.81 10.21 1.95
N LEU A 67 5.76 9.98 2.75
CA LEU A 67 5.91 9.64 4.17
C LEU A 67 6.40 8.21 4.35
N VAL A 68 6.18 7.32 3.39
CA VAL A 68 6.54 5.89 3.49
C VAL A 68 8.04 5.72 3.32
N GLN A 69 8.66 4.94 4.21
CA GLN A 69 10.12 4.76 4.28
C GLN A 69 10.74 4.27 2.96
N CYS A 70 10.10 3.29 2.32
CA CYS A 70 10.59 2.65 1.10
C CYS A 70 9.72 3.04 -0.10
N HIS A 71 9.44 4.34 -0.26
CA HIS A 71 8.83 4.86 -1.47
C HIS A 71 9.88 5.11 -2.55
N GLU A 72 9.48 4.91 -3.80
CA GLU A 72 10.25 5.32 -4.97
C GLU A 72 9.36 6.14 -5.89
N ASP A 73 9.89 7.25 -6.40
CA ASP A 73 9.26 8.11 -7.39
C ASP A 73 9.81 7.76 -8.78
N HIS A 74 8.95 7.26 -9.66
CA HIS A 74 9.28 6.85 -11.02
C HIS A 74 8.99 7.94 -12.06
N GLY A 75 8.72 9.16 -11.60
CA GLY A 75 8.41 10.30 -12.44
C GLY A 75 7.08 10.13 -13.19
N ILE A 76 6.97 10.90 -14.26
CA ILE A 76 5.75 10.98 -15.08
C ILE A 76 5.91 10.09 -16.31
N VAL A 77 4.93 9.21 -16.53
CA VAL A 77 4.81 8.40 -17.73
C VAL A 77 3.58 8.84 -18.53
N ARG A 78 3.65 8.73 -19.85
CA ARG A 78 2.50 8.95 -20.74
C ARG A 78 1.98 7.60 -21.23
N ILE A 79 0.70 7.33 -20.96
CA ILE A 79 0.01 6.14 -21.44
C ILE A 79 -0.93 6.54 -22.57
N ALA A 80 -0.83 5.89 -23.72
CA ALA A 80 -1.66 6.21 -24.88
C ALA A 80 -3.16 6.07 -24.56
N ALA A 81 -3.96 7.00 -25.09
CA ALA A 81 -5.41 7.03 -24.90
C ALA A 81 -6.16 5.80 -25.45
N ARG A 82 -5.49 4.97 -26.26
CA ARG A 82 -6.03 3.70 -26.79
C ARG A 82 -5.97 2.54 -25.80
N GLU A 83 -5.24 2.70 -24.70
CA GLU A 83 -5.15 1.65 -23.68
C GLU A 83 -6.51 1.54 -22.94
N PRO A 84 -7.02 0.32 -22.72
CA PRO A 84 -8.38 0.11 -22.20
C PRO A 84 -8.55 0.64 -20.77
N ASP A 85 -7.53 0.48 -19.93
CA ASP A 85 -7.41 1.05 -18.60
C ASP A 85 -5.95 0.87 -18.09
N PHE A 86 -5.57 1.61 -17.04
CA PHE A 86 -4.20 1.56 -16.51
C PHE A 86 -3.83 0.20 -15.92
N ALA A 87 -4.77 -0.49 -15.26
CA ALA A 87 -4.50 -1.77 -14.63
C ALA A 87 -4.20 -2.86 -15.66
N SER A 88 -4.93 -2.85 -16.77
CA SER A 88 -4.72 -3.71 -17.94
C SER A 88 -3.37 -3.43 -18.61
N PHE A 89 -3.01 -2.15 -18.79
CA PHE A 89 -1.71 -1.74 -19.31
C PHE A 89 -0.56 -2.27 -18.43
N PHE A 90 -0.61 -2.01 -17.11
CA PHE A 90 0.43 -2.46 -16.20
C PHE A 90 0.46 -3.99 -16.10
N ARG A 91 -0.69 -4.67 -16.07
CA ARG A 91 -0.74 -6.14 -16.11
C ARG A 91 0.00 -6.70 -17.32
N GLN A 92 -0.30 -6.21 -18.52
CA GLN A 92 0.38 -6.68 -19.75
C GLN A 92 1.89 -6.47 -19.68
N LYS A 93 2.35 -5.35 -19.11
CA LYS A 93 3.78 -5.07 -18.91
C LYS A 93 4.40 -6.04 -17.89
N LEU A 94 3.72 -6.30 -16.78
CA LEU A 94 4.19 -7.22 -15.75
C LEU A 94 4.29 -8.66 -16.26
N ASP A 95 3.29 -9.10 -17.03
CA ASP A 95 3.28 -10.42 -17.67
C ASP A 95 4.44 -10.56 -18.67
N HIS A 96 4.65 -9.55 -19.51
CA HIS A 96 5.76 -9.53 -20.47
C HIS A 96 7.13 -9.59 -19.77
N LEU A 97 7.26 -8.89 -18.64
CA LEU A 97 8.49 -8.83 -17.84
C LEU A 97 8.65 -10.03 -16.88
N GLN A 98 7.67 -10.94 -16.85
CA GLN A 98 7.61 -12.09 -15.94
C GLN A 98 7.91 -11.68 -14.49
N THR A 99 7.18 -10.68 -14.00
CA THR A 99 7.38 -10.09 -12.67
C THR A 99 6.04 -9.88 -11.96
N SER A 100 6.08 -9.68 -10.63
CA SER A 100 4.89 -9.45 -9.81
C SER A 100 5.21 -8.53 -8.63
N SER A 101 4.21 -8.16 -7.84
CA SER A 101 4.36 -7.40 -6.59
C SER A 101 5.18 -8.13 -5.51
N HIS A 102 5.55 -9.39 -5.70
CA HIS A 102 6.47 -10.12 -4.82
C HIS A 102 7.93 -10.01 -5.28
N ASP A 103 8.17 -9.63 -6.53
CA ASP A 103 9.52 -9.51 -7.06
C ASP A 103 10.12 -8.17 -6.62
N VAL A 104 11.20 -8.24 -5.83
CA VAL A 104 11.97 -7.06 -5.39
C VAL A 104 12.54 -6.24 -6.56
N LYS A 105 12.64 -6.83 -7.76
CA LYS A 105 13.10 -6.15 -8.99
C LYS A 105 11.96 -5.66 -9.88
N MET A 106 10.69 -5.86 -9.51
CA MET A 106 9.51 -5.45 -10.30
C MET A 106 9.64 -4.02 -10.80
N VAL A 107 9.99 -3.12 -9.90
CA VAL A 107 10.11 -1.69 -10.17
C VAL A 107 11.20 -1.40 -11.19
N SER A 108 12.41 -1.91 -10.97
CA SER A 108 13.53 -1.73 -11.91
C SER A 108 13.23 -2.27 -13.33
N LYS A 109 12.51 -3.39 -13.42
CA LYS A 109 12.05 -3.98 -14.68
C LYS A 109 11.02 -3.09 -15.38
N LEU A 110 10.03 -2.58 -14.63
CA LEU A 110 8.99 -1.69 -15.17
C LEU A 110 9.58 -0.36 -15.64
N ALA A 111 10.38 0.30 -14.80
CA ALA A 111 10.99 1.59 -15.11
C ALA A 111 11.77 1.56 -16.43
N THR A 112 12.59 0.53 -16.63
CA THR A 112 13.36 0.32 -17.87
C THR A 112 12.45 0.19 -19.11
N ASN A 113 11.25 -0.38 -18.96
CA ASN A 113 10.34 -0.60 -20.08
C ASN A 113 9.40 0.60 -20.34
N LEU A 114 8.96 1.29 -19.29
CA LEU A 114 8.01 2.41 -19.38
C LEU A 114 8.64 3.63 -20.05
N TRP A 115 9.93 3.88 -19.84
CA TRP A 115 10.62 5.05 -20.40
C TRP A 115 11.18 4.85 -21.81
N CYS A 116 11.13 3.63 -22.37
CA CYS A 116 11.61 3.32 -23.72
C CYS A 116 10.56 3.52 -24.84
N HIS A 117 9.33 3.94 -24.53
CA HIS A 117 8.30 4.20 -25.53
C HIS A 117 7.94 5.69 -25.60
N GLU A 118 8.45 6.37 -26.64
CA GLU A 118 8.01 7.71 -27.02
C GLU A 118 6.52 7.67 -27.40
N MET A 119 5.67 8.33 -26.62
CA MET A 119 4.25 8.49 -26.93
C MET A 119 3.86 9.97 -26.77
N ASN A 120 3.57 10.62 -27.91
CA ASN A 120 3.25 12.05 -27.97
C ASN A 120 1.77 12.38 -27.69
N GLU A 121 0.90 11.36 -27.56
CA GLU A 121 -0.52 11.55 -27.23
C GLU A 121 -0.95 10.49 -26.20
N GLY A 122 -1.37 10.94 -25.00
CA GLY A 122 -1.75 10.04 -23.91
C GLY A 122 -2.03 10.75 -22.59
N VAL A 123 -2.55 10.00 -21.62
CA VAL A 123 -2.76 10.47 -20.24
C VAL A 123 -1.43 10.44 -19.50
N GLU A 124 -1.10 11.53 -18.83
CA GLU A 124 0.06 11.64 -17.97
C GLU A 124 -0.24 11.10 -16.57
N LEU A 125 0.65 10.24 -16.09
CA LEU A 125 0.56 9.62 -14.77
C LEU A 125 1.87 9.80 -14.03
N HIS A 126 1.79 10.34 -12.82
CA HIS A 126 2.88 10.25 -11.86
C HIS A 126 2.86 8.87 -11.20
N VAL A 127 3.95 8.13 -11.35
CA VAL A 127 4.06 6.75 -10.87
C VAL A 127 4.97 6.70 -9.65
N PHE A 128 4.49 6.05 -8.60
CA PHE A 128 5.26 5.72 -7.40
C PHE A 128 5.20 4.22 -7.15
N SER A 129 6.14 3.72 -6.37
CA SER A 129 5.98 2.43 -5.69
C SER A 129 6.22 2.60 -4.21
N ILE A 130 5.50 1.83 -3.40
CA ILE A 130 5.77 1.70 -1.97
C ILE A 130 5.89 0.24 -1.60
N LEU A 131 6.72 -0.02 -0.60
CA LEU A 131 6.78 -1.33 0.04
C LEU A 131 5.86 -1.34 1.27
N VAL A 132 5.01 -2.36 1.34
CA VAL A 132 4.16 -2.66 2.49
C VAL A 132 4.53 -4.02 3.05
N PHE A 133 4.26 -4.24 4.34
CA PHE A 133 4.59 -5.48 5.02
C PHE A 133 3.32 -6.22 5.41
N GLY A 134 3.20 -7.47 4.96
CA GLY A 134 2.08 -8.33 5.27
C GLY A 134 2.50 -9.64 5.91
N ASP A 135 1.52 -10.51 6.09
CA ASP A 135 1.72 -11.83 6.69
C ASP A 135 2.57 -12.74 5.79
N GLU A 136 3.21 -13.74 6.41
CA GLU A 136 4.04 -14.74 5.74
C GLU A 136 3.23 -15.74 4.91
N SER A 137 1.90 -15.74 5.07
CA SER A 137 0.92 -16.65 4.48
C SER A 137 0.93 -16.77 2.95
N GLY A 138 1.62 -15.88 2.23
CA GLY A 138 1.86 -16.04 0.80
C GLY A 138 1.42 -14.85 -0.02
N ASN A 139 0.15 -14.46 0.11
CA ASN A 139 -0.48 -13.39 -0.66
C ASN A 139 -0.77 -12.19 0.25
N LEU A 140 -0.56 -10.97 -0.26
CA LEU A 140 -0.95 -9.76 0.46
C LEU A 140 -2.45 -9.76 0.78
N VAL A 141 -3.28 -10.16 -0.20
CA VAL A 141 -4.73 -10.30 -0.08
C VAL A 141 -5.08 -11.79 -0.15
N PRO A 142 -5.26 -12.49 0.98
CA PRO A 142 -5.75 -13.86 0.95
C PRO A 142 -7.14 -13.95 0.30
N GLU A 143 -7.46 -15.12 -0.27
CA GLU A 143 -8.77 -15.35 -0.89
C GLU A 143 -9.91 -15.17 0.13
N GLY A 144 -10.94 -14.39 -0.25
CA GLY A 144 -12.08 -14.09 0.61
C GLY A 144 -11.79 -13.09 1.75
N CYS A 145 -10.59 -12.51 1.82
CA CYS A 145 -10.22 -11.53 2.83
C CYS A 145 -10.25 -10.09 2.32
N SER A 146 -10.50 -9.16 3.23
CA SER A 146 -10.32 -7.72 3.03
C SER A 146 -9.06 -7.24 3.75
N LEU A 147 -8.48 -6.12 3.29
CA LEU A 147 -7.27 -5.56 3.90
C LEU A 147 -7.58 -4.53 4.98
N LEU A 148 -6.87 -4.65 6.09
CA LEU A 148 -6.67 -3.57 7.05
C LEU A 148 -5.24 -3.07 6.98
N TRP A 149 -5.09 -1.78 7.23
CA TRP A 149 -3.85 -1.03 7.09
C TRP A 149 -3.47 -0.40 8.43
N LYS A 150 -2.18 -0.29 8.70
CA LYS A 150 -1.65 0.42 9.87
C LYS A 150 -0.28 0.99 9.53
N TRP A 151 0.07 2.17 10.04
CA TRP A 151 1.43 2.69 9.94
C TRP A 151 2.23 2.32 11.19
N ALA A 152 3.53 2.17 11.03
CA ALA A 152 4.46 1.93 12.13
C ALA A 152 5.77 2.69 11.91
N LYS A 153 6.43 3.10 13.00
CA LYS A 153 7.72 3.81 12.97
C LYS A 153 8.66 3.27 14.04
N GLU A 154 9.19 2.09 13.77
CA GLU A 154 10.06 1.36 14.70
C GLU A 154 11.40 2.03 14.97
N GLN A 155 11.96 2.70 13.97
CA GLN A 155 13.28 3.33 14.09
C GLN A 155 13.25 4.57 15.02
N SER A 156 12.06 4.99 15.48
CA SER A 156 11.93 6.06 16.46
C SER A 156 12.17 5.55 17.88
N GLN A 157 12.76 6.40 18.72
CA GLN A 157 13.01 6.11 20.15
C GLN A 157 11.74 5.68 20.91
N TYR A 158 10.57 6.14 20.45
CA TYR A 158 9.27 5.87 21.08
C TYR A 158 8.46 4.79 20.38
N ARG A 159 9.02 4.10 19.35
CA ARG A 159 8.39 3.01 18.58
C ARG A 159 6.88 3.18 18.42
N LYS A 160 6.46 4.18 17.64
CA LYS A 160 5.04 4.50 17.48
C LYS A 160 4.39 3.68 16.38
N SER A 161 3.09 3.44 16.50
CA SER A 161 2.26 2.92 15.41
C SER A 161 0.84 3.50 15.48
N GLY A 162 0.11 3.42 14.36
CA GLY A 162 -1.28 3.85 14.27
C GLY A 162 -2.27 2.77 14.70
N VAL A 163 -3.55 3.04 14.46
CA VAL A 163 -4.63 2.07 14.62
C VAL A 163 -4.92 1.40 13.27
N TRP A 164 -5.41 0.16 13.29
CA TRP A 164 -5.89 -0.52 12.10
C TRP A 164 -7.08 0.22 11.48
N ASP A 165 -6.99 0.59 10.20
CA ASP A 165 -8.08 1.22 9.42
C ASP A 165 -8.23 0.49 8.08
N HIS A 166 -9.45 0.42 7.57
CA HIS A 166 -9.76 -0.16 6.27
C HIS A 166 -9.34 0.73 5.09
N ARG A 167 -9.03 2.02 5.35
CA ARG A 167 -8.64 3.02 4.35
C ARG A 167 -7.17 3.36 4.47
N LEU A 168 -6.37 2.90 3.50
CA LEU A 168 -4.95 3.27 3.40
C LEU A 168 -4.73 4.79 3.41
N ALA A 169 -5.60 5.55 2.73
CA ALA A 169 -5.55 7.01 2.75
C ALA A 169 -5.66 7.61 4.16
N GLN A 170 -6.55 7.06 5.00
CA GLN A 170 -6.71 7.54 6.36
C GLN A 170 -5.50 7.21 7.24
N VAL A 171 -4.90 6.03 7.04
CA VAL A 171 -3.67 5.62 7.73
C VAL A 171 -2.51 6.58 7.42
N LEU A 172 -2.36 6.98 6.15
CA LEU A 172 -1.30 7.93 5.76
C LEU A 172 -1.59 9.36 6.23
N VAL A 173 -2.86 9.78 6.27
CA VAL A 173 -3.25 11.05 6.91
C VAL A 173 -2.88 11.04 8.40
N ASP A 174 -3.20 9.96 9.13
CA ASP A 174 -2.87 9.85 10.55
C ASP A 174 -1.34 9.85 10.79
N ALA A 175 -0.59 9.15 9.94
CA ALA A 175 0.87 9.14 9.95
C ALA A 175 1.46 10.54 9.74
N GLU A 176 0.90 11.34 8.84
CA GLU A 176 1.32 12.72 8.57
C GLU A 176 1.32 13.57 9.84
N TRP A 177 0.25 13.48 10.63
CA TRP A 177 0.08 14.25 11.87
C TRP A 177 0.88 13.70 13.05
N THR A 178 1.08 12.38 13.11
CA THR A 178 1.57 11.71 14.33
C THR A 178 3.02 11.24 14.25
N ALA A 179 3.45 10.81 13.06
CA ALA A 179 4.73 10.11 12.85
C ALA A 179 5.70 10.87 11.95
N GLY A 180 5.18 11.67 11.02
CA GLY A 180 5.95 12.32 9.96
C GLY A 180 6.44 11.31 8.91
N LYS A 181 7.68 11.50 8.43
CA LYS A 181 8.29 10.65 7.40
C LYS A 181 8.82 9.32 7.93
N ASP A 182 9.24 8.46 7.02
CA ASP A 182 9.88 7.16 7.28
C ASP A 182 8.98 6.19 8.07
N VAL A 183 7.70 6.14 7.70
CA VAL A 183 6.77 5.14 8.24
C VAL A 183 6.79 3.87 7.40
N ALA A 184 6.74 2.72 8.05
CA ALA A 184 6.39 1.45 7.43
C ALA A 184 4.86 1.32 7.37
N ILE A 185 4.34 0.68 6.33
CA ILE A 185 2.93 0.37 6.19
C ILE A 185 2.74 -1.12 6.35
N LEU A 186 1.89 -1.49 7.30
CA LEU A 186 1.50 -2.86 7.58
C LEU A 186 0.14 -3.13 6.95
N ALA A 187 -0.02 -4.34 6.44
CA ALA A 187 -1.26 -4.83 5.87
C ALA A 187 -1.57 -6.21 6.42
N LYS A 188 -2.82 -6.46 6.79
CA LYS A 188 -3.28 -7.80 7.12
C LYS A 188 -4.60 -8.11 6.42
N GLY A 189 -4.73 -9.34 5.92
CA GLY A 189 -5.98 -9.89 5.46
C GLY A 189 -6.85 -10.29 6.65
N VAL A 190 -8.11 -9.89 6.64
CA VAL A 190 -9.10 -10.23 7.66
C VAL A 190 -10.39 -10.70 7.01
N ASP A 191 -11.21 -11.44 7.76
CA ASP A 191 -12.55 -11.81 7.32
C ASP A 191 -13.50 -10.59 7.30
N GLU A 192 -14.68 -10.81 6.73
CA GLU A 192 -15.71 -9.77 6.59
C GLU A 192 -16.19 -9.24 7.95
N GLU A 193 -16.27 -10.08 8.98
CA GLU A 193 -16.74 -9.67 10.31
C GLU A 193 -15.77 -8.68 10.97
N GLU A 194 -14.47 -9.00 10.97
CA GLU A 194 -13.45 -8.12 11.51
C GLU A 194 -13.33 -6.82 10.68
N TYR A 195 -13.39 -6.92 9.35
CA TYR A 195 -13.38 -5.75 8.48
C TYR A 195 -14.54 -4.80 8.80
N GLU A 196 -15.77 -5.33 8.88
CA GLU A 196 -16.97 -4.55 9.17
C GLU A 196 -16.93 -3.91 10.56
N ARG A 197 -16.35 -4.59 11.55
CA ARG A 197 -16.13 -4.02 12.88
C ARG A 197 -15.22 -2.78 12.83
N VAL A 198 -14.12 -2.85 12.07
CA VAL A 198 -13.22 -1.69 11.90
C VAL A 198 -13.88 -0.60 11.08
N ALA A 199 -14.56 -0.95 9.99
CA ALA A 199 -15.25 -0.01 9.11
C ALA A 199 -16.34 0.79 9.84
N LYS A 200 -17.07 0.15 10.77
CA LYS A 200 -18.10 0.79 11.62
C LYS A 200 -17.52 1.54 12.82
N GLY A 201 -16.20 1.54 13.00
CA GLY A 201 -15.53 2.20 14.13
C GLY A 201 -15.77 1.51 15.48
N ALA A 202 -16.19 0.23 15.47
CA ALA A 202 -16.37 -0.57 16.68
C ALA A 202 -15.04 -0.98 17.33
N ILE A 203 -13.92 -0.81 16.59
CA ILE A 203 -12.56 -0.96 17.11
C ILE A 203 -11.88 0.41 17.06
N LYS A 204 -11.82 1.07 18.22
CA LYS A 204 -10.70 1.94 18.56
C LYS A 204 -9.89 1.18 19.59
N SER A 205 -8.94 0.37 19.13
CA SER A 205 -7.91 -0.19 20.01
C SER A 205 -6.80 0.82 20.12
#